data_AF-A0A5J4WUI0-F1
#
_entry.id   AF-A0A5J4WUI0-F1
#
_cell.length_a   1.000
_cell.length_b   1.000
_cell.length_c   1.000
_cell.angle_alpha   90.00
_cell.angle_beta   90.00
_cell.angle_gamma   90.00
#
_symmetry.space_group_name_H-M   'P 1'
#
loop_
_entity.id
_entity.type
_entity.pdbx_description
1 polymer ?
#
loop_
_entity_poly.entity_id
_entity_poly.type
_entity_poly.pdbx_seq_one_letter_code
_entity_poly.pdbx_strand_id
1 'polypeptide(L)'
;MLYLVLNVVADFGLAQKTATKSYLRAAGTKNYAPYEAYTQNRMMTESDVWSIGVIIIEVITGEHPFEGQSQEETINNIKTGKFKPLPNYIQQEMKLILEKMINLDYTKRPTVKELLESETMQLVGMIEKSKEQKESEQKEFEQEKEQMNKKVNELEIKVRSLEIENQREKERADLAEQEKQKALSERYQEKRRTDTEHAQVIRLTDEVIRLTAEVTNLNQLLQSVPSSLRTITYQSIIPDSEHVKQQDNKIIRTNKGWRSTVTFNPAISSGIVRFGGFLEKHPTSNFSIGIADSSAFFGSNEGPHEGENGKKTVRYLKNGNLQHNEDYIKVNSPIEENKTVAMEVHLYDKNSSFTITQFENVLYSSAKGIRGQIIAEWGERWWD
;
A
#
# COMPACT_ATOMS: atom_id res chain seq x y z
N MET A 1 42.21 28.93 46.31
CA MET A 1 43.15 29.52 45.33
C MET A 1 44.48 29.69 46.04
N LEU A 2 45.37 28.69 45.94
CA LEU A 2 46.75 28.80 46.43
C LEU A 2 47.54 29.49 45.33
N TYR A 3 47.98 30.73 45.57
CA TYR A 3 48.84 31.43 44.63
C TYR A 3 50.19 30.73 44.63
N LEU A 4 50.54 30.13 43.50
CA LEU A 4 51.89 29.63 43.25
C LEU A 4 52.77 30.86 43.05
N VAL A 5 53.52 31.24 44.09
CA VAL A 5 54.54 32.29 43.97
C VAL A 5 55.78 31.63 43.39
N LEU A 6 55.98 31.79 42.08
CA LEU A 6 57.24 31.44 41.45
C LEU A 6 58.26 32.53 41.82
N ASN A 7 59.26 32.20 42.63
CA ASN A 7 60.36 33.11 42.92
C ASN A 7 61.31 33.14 41.71
N VAL A 8 61.33 34.26 40.98
CA VAL A 8 62.24 34.47 39.85
C VAL A 8 63.42 35.29 40.36
N VAL A 9 64.63 34.74 40.27
CA VAL A 9 65.86 35.53 40.44
C VAL A 9 66.01 36.43 39.22
N ALA A 10 66.04 37.74 39.44
CA ALA A 10 66.22 38.75 38.41
C ALA A 10 67.40 39.67 38.78
N ASP A 11 67.94 40.39 37.80
CA ASP A 11 69.16 41.22 37.88
C ASP A 11 70.47 40.42 38.02
N PHE A 12 71.03 40.04 36.86
CA PHE A 12 72.35 39.39 36.75
C PHE A 12 73.50 40.40 36.53
N GLY A 13 73.30 41.70 36.81
CA GLY A 13 74.29 42.75 36.53
C GLY A 13 75.67 42.58 37.18
N LEU A 14 75.78 41.66 38.16
CA LEU A 14 77.00 41.32 38.88
C LEU A 14 77.42 39.84 38.73
N ALA A 15 76.69 39.05 37.92
CA ALA A 15 76.99 37.63 37.73
C ALA A 15 78.21 37.44 36.80
N GLN A 16 79.24 36.73 37.26
CA GLN A 16 80.44 36.45 36.47
C GLN A 16 80.87 34.99 36.59
N LYS A 17 81.29 34.38 35.47
CA LYS A 17 81.79 33.00 35.42
C LYS A 17 83.24 32.95 35.89
N THR A 18 83.51 32.39 37.08
CA THR A 18 84.85 32.32 37.66
C THR A 18 85.56 31.04 37.22
N ALA A 19 86.70 31.15 36.51
CA ALA A 19 87.45 30.00 35.97
C ALA A 19 88.54 29.45 36.90
N THR A 20 88.80 30.09 38.04
CA THR A 20 89.80 29.67 39.06
C THR A 20 89.45 30.37 40.38
N LYS A 21 89.93 29.90 41.54
CA LYS A 21 89.67 30.51 42.89
C LYS A 21 90.15 31.97 42.98
N SER A 22 89.44 32.90 42.35
CA SER A 22 89.75 34.32 42.28
C SER A 22 88.53 35.13 42.73
N TYR A 23 88.73 35.91 43.79
CA TYR A 23 87.75 36.80 44.43
C TYR A 23 87.28 37.91 43.47
N LEU A 24 86.02 38.33 43.59
CA LEU A 24 85.46 39.47 42.85
C LEU A 24 85.63 40.77 43.66
N ARG A 25 85.74 41.92 42.98
CA ARG A 25 85.67 43.25 43.64
C ARG A 25 84.25 43.49 44.15
N ALA A 26 84.12 44.05 45.35
CA ALA A 26 82.80 44.32 45.93
C ALA A 26 82.04 45.37 45.11
N ALA A 27 80.85 45.00 44.64
CA ALA A 27 79.87 45.87 43.99
C ALA A 27 78.46 45.36 44.36
N GLY A 28 77.48 46.26 44.51
CA GLY A 28 76.10 45.92 44.87
C GLY A 28 75.50 46.77 45.99
N THR A 29 74.29 46.40 46.44
CA THR A 29 73.58 47.02 47.57
C THR A 29 74.33 46.74 48.87
N LYS A 30 75.01 47.77 49.40
CA LYS A 30 75.94 47.65 50.53
C LYS A 30 75.36 46.79 51.67
N ASN A 31 74.11 47.03 52.08
CA ASN A 31 73.55 46.42 53.28
C ASN A 31 73.53 44.87 53.31
N TYR A 32 73.58 44.18 52.15
CA TYR A 32 73.62 42.71 52.06
C TYR A 32 75.03 42.12 51.97
N ALA A 33 76.05 42.95 51.78
CA ALA A 33 77.41 42.49 51.60
C ALA A 33 78.04 42.00 52.93
N PRO A 34 78.86 40.94 52.90
CA PRO A 34 79.51 40.43 54.10
C PRO A 34 80.74 41.26 54.52
N TYR A 35 81.29 40.97 55.70
CA TYR A 35 82.46 41.65 56.26
C TYR A 35 83.67 41.71 55.33
N GLU A 36 84.00 40.61 54.63
CA GLU A 36 85.14 40.53 53.72
C GLU A 36 85.00 41.45 52.50
N ALA A 37 83.76 41.78 52.09
CA ALA A 37 83.51 42.73 51.01
C ALA A 37 83.94 44.15 51.40
N TYR A 38 83.74 44.52 52.68
CA TYR A 38 84.08 45.85 53.19
C TYR A 38 85.55 46.03 53.56
N THR A 39 86.19 44.97 54.04
CA THR A 39 87.56 45.05 54.57
C THR A 39 88.60 44.61 53.57
N GLN A 40 88.28 43.63 52.72
CA GLN A 40 89.21 43.05 51.77
C GLN A 40 88.84 43.38 50.32
N ASN A 41 87.67 43.98 50.08
CA ASN A 41 87.12 44.21 48.74
C ASN A 41 87.05 42.93 47.92
N ARG A 42 86.65 41.83 48.58
CA ARG A 42 86.62 40.47 48.04
C ARG A 42 85.24 39.84 48.26
N MET A 43 84.68 39.26 47.20
CA MET A 43 83.48 38.40 47.24
C MET A 43 83.84 36.99 46.75
N MET A 44 83.25 35.98 47.40
CA MET A 44 83.42 34.55 47.13
C MET A 44 82.06 33.83 47.10
N THR A 45 82.05 32.53 46.83
CA THR A 45 80.83 31.70 46.92
C THR A 45 80.24 31.72 48.35
N GLU A 46 81.07 31.79 49.37
CA GLU A 46 80.66 31.91 50.77
C GLU A 46 80.06 33.30 51.08
N SER A 47 80.36 34.31 50.28
CA SER A 47 79.73 35.64 50.35
C SER A 47 78.29 35.61 49.82
N ASP A 48 77.99 34.72 48.86
CA ASP A 48 76.60 34.50 48.41
C ASP A 48 75.78 33.80 49.52
N VAL A 49 76.38 32.84 50.23
CA VAL A 49 75.73 32.16 51.37
C VAL A 49 75.35 33.15 52.47
N TRP A 50 76.22 34.13 52.77
CA TRP A 50 75.91 35.22 53.69
C TRP A 50 74.71 36.03 53.21
N SER A 51 74.74 36.47 51.95
CA SER A 51 73.70 37.32 51.37
C SER A 51 72.34 36.61 51.40
N ILE A 52 72.32 35.32 51.08
CA ILE A 52 71.12 34.46 51.19
C ILE A 52 70.66 34.37 52.66
N GLY A 53 71.58 34.17 53.61
CA GLY A 53 71.25 34.11 55.03
C GLY A 53 70.60 35.40 55.54
N VAL A 54 71.12 36.55 55.13
CA VAL A 54 70.54 37.88 55.42
C VAL A 54 69.12 37.99 54.85
N ILE A 55 68.93 37.62 53.57
CA ILE A 55 67.62 37.66 52.91
C ILE A 55 66.62 36.72 53.60
N ILE A 56 67.01 35.50 53.95
CA ILE A 56 66.10 34.55 54.61
C ILE A 56 65.69 35.08 55.98
N ILE A 57 66.62 35.61 56.77
CA ILE A 57 66.29 36.22 58.06
C ILE A 57 65.30 37.36 57.84
N GLU A 58 65.58 38.28 56.92
CA GLU A 58 64.73 39.42 56.62
C GLU A 58 63.33 39.01 56.13
N VAL A 59 63.22 37.96 55.30
CA VAL A 59 61.92 37.42 54.86
C VAL A 59 61.12 36.83 56.01
N ILE A 60 61.79 36.14 56.95
CA ILE A 60 61.14 35.51 58.10
C ILE A 60 60.72 36.55 59.15
N THR A 61 61.58 37.56 59.41
CA THR A 61 61.38 38.53 60.48
C THR A 61 60.70 39.82 60.02
N GLY A 62 60.73 40.12 58.72
CA GLY A 62 60.36 41.41 58.15
C GLY A 62 61.40 42.51 58.40
N GLU A 63 62.55 42.19 59.03
CA GLU A 63 63.57 43.16 59.41
C GLU A 63 64.98 42.67 59.04
N HIS A 64 65.79 43.58 58.48
CA HIS A 64 67.18 43.29 58.18
C HIS A 64 67.99 42.95 59.47
N PRO A 65 68.75 41.84 59.51
CA PRO A 65 69.37 41.33 60.74
C PRO A 65 70.36 42.30 61.40
N PHE A 66 71.02 43.14 60.61
CA PHE A 66 72.04 44.09 61.07
C PHE A 66 71.56 45.55 61.07
N GLU A 67 70.25 45.80 60.89
CA GLU A 67 69.69 47.15 60.74
C GLU A 67 70.08 48.07 61.89
N GLY A 68 70.72 49.20 61.56
CA GLY A 68 71.00 50.33 62.44
C GLY A 68 70.19 51.58 62.06
N GLN A 69 70.36 52.68 62.79
CA GLN A 69 69.66 53.95 62.52
C GLN A 69 70.17 54.67 61.27
N SER A 70 71.31 54.24 60.72
CA SER A 70 71.89 54.74 59.47
C SER A 70 72.59 53.60 58.71
N GLN A 71 72.81 53.79 57.41
CA GLN A 71 73.57 52.84 56.60
C GLN A 71 74.98 52.58 57.17
N GLU A 72 75.64 53.61 57.72
CA GLU A 72 76.96 53.45 58.34
C GLU A 72 76.90 52.59 59.60
N GLU A 73 75.86 52.75 60.42
CA GLU A 73 75.63 51.90 61.58
C GLU A 73 75.32 50.45 61.18
N THR A 74 74.49 50.24 60.15
CA THR A 74 74.22 48.90 59.60
C THR A 74 75.51 48.22 59.13
N ILE A 75 76.38 48.96 58.42
CA ILE A 75 77.69 48.45 57.98
C ILE A 75 78.58 48.14 59.20
N ASN A 76 78.57 48.97 60.23
CA ASN A 76 79.33 48.72 61.45
C ASN A 76 78.83 47.49 62.21
N ASN A 77 77.51 47.29 62.27
CA ASN A 77 76.89 46.09 62.84
C ASN A 77 77.32 44.82 62.07
N ILE A 78 77.33 44.87 60.74
CA ILE A 78 77.86 43.77 59.90
C ILE A 78 79.32 43.51 60.23
N LYS A 79 80.15 44.56 60.30
CA LYS A 79 81.59 44.43 60.57
C LYS A 79 81.92 43.86 61.95
N THR A 80 81.07 44.15 62.94
CA THR A 80 81.24 43.68 64.31
C THR A 80 80.49 42.37 64.59
N GLY A 81 79.73 41.86 63.61
CA GLY A 81 78.88 40.67 63.78
C GLY A 81 77.70 40.88 64.73
N LYS A 82 77.31 42.13 64.99
CA LYS A 82 76.21 42.48 65.90
C LYS A 82 74.88 42.44 65.16
N PHE A 83 74.23 41.29 65.12
CA PHE A 83 72.87 41.13 64.57
C PHE A 83 71.80 41.07 65.67
N LYS A 84 70.56 41.37 65.32
CA LYS A 84 69.39 41.25 66.19
C LYS A 84 69.12 39.78 66.54
N PRO A 85 68.84 39.43 67.80
CA PRO A 85 68.53 38.05 68.18
C PRO A 85 67.34 37.48 67.40
N LEU A 86 67.46 36.23 66.94
CA LEU A 86 66.42 35.57 66.17
C LEU A 86 65.18 35.27 67.06
N PRO A 87 63.96 35.67 66.64
CA PRO A 87 62.73 35.49 67.42
C PRO A 87 62.41 34.03 67.78
N ASN A 88 61.64 33.82 68.85
CA ASN A 88 61.33 32.47 69.37
C ASN A 88 60.38 31.63 68.49
N TYR A 89 59.69 32.23 67.52
CA TYR A 89 58.86 31.48 66.57
C TYR A 89 59.67 30.76 65.49
N ILE A 90 60.96 31.13 65.31
CA ILE A 90 61.86 30.42 64.40
C ILE A 90 62.33 29.14 65.11
N GLN A 91 62.16 27.99 64.45
CA GLN A 91 62.59 26.71 64.99
C GLN A 91 64.11 26.70 65.25
N GLN A 92 64.52 25.97 66.29
CA GLN A 92 65.91 26.00 66.78
C GLN A 92 66.90 25.53 65.70
N GLU A 93 66.53 24.52 64.94
CA GLU A 93 67.32 23.95 63.85
C GLU A 93 67.56 24.99 62.74
N MET A 94 66.52 25.76 62.39
CA MET A 94 66.61 26.85 61.42
C MET A 94 67.47 28.01 61.94
N LYS A 95 67.34 28.37 63.23
CA LYS A 95 68.21 29.41 63.84
C LYS A 95 69.68 29.05 63.72
N LEU A 96 70.05 27.80 64.04
CA LEU A 96 71.43 27.33 63.95
C LEU A 96 71.98 27.37 62.52
N ILE A 97 71.15 27.09 61.52
CA ILE A 97 71.54 27.19 60.11
C ILE A 97 71.75 28.66 59.71
N LEU A 98 70.79 29.53 60.04
CA LEU A 98 70.86 30.96 59.70
C LEU A 98 72.07 31.64 60.35
N GLU A 99 72.32 31.39 61.63
CA GLU A 99 73.50 31.92 62.35
C GLU A 99 74.83 31.46 61.74
N LYS A 100 74.89 30.20 61.24
CA LYS A 100 76.07 29.71 60.52
C LYS A 100 76.23 30.37 59.14
N MET A 101 75.12 30.66 58.43
CA MET A 101 75.17 31.36 57.13
C MET A 101 75.66 32.80 57.27
N ILE A 102 75.27 33.50 58.33
CA ILE A 102 75.73 34.87 58.64
C ILE A 102 76.94 34.90 59.58
N ASN A 103 77.82 33.90 59.52
CA ASN A 103 79.05 33.90 60.30
C ASN A 103 80.06 34.92 59.75
N LEU A 104 80.68 35.70 60.64
CA LEU A 104 81.67 36.71 60.26
C LEU A 104 82.90 36.08 59.59
N ASP A 105 83.27 34.88 60.03
CA ASP A 105 84.32 34.07 59.41
C ASP A 105 83.73 33.27 58.25
N TYR A 106 84.08 33.67 57.02
CA TYR A 106 83.58 33.04 55.80
C TYR A 106 83.91 31.53 55.73
N THR A 107 84.99 31.07 56.38
CA THR A 107 85.38 29.65 56.38
C THR A 107 84.48 28.78 57.26
N LYS A 108 83.71 29.39 58.17
CA LYS A 108 82.75 28.72 59.04
C LYS A 108 81.34 28.67 58.46
N ARG A 109 81.10 29.35 57.33
CA ARG A 109 79.81 29.31 56.64
C ARG A 109 79.64 27.95 55.97
N PRO A 110 78.45 27.35 56.02
CA PRO A 110 78.18 26.09 55.35
C PRO A 110 78.19 26.31 53.84
N THR A 111 78.59 25.28 53.10
CA THR A 111 78.44 25.28 51.65
C THR A 111 76.97 25.12 51.26
N VAL A 112 76.61 25.59 50.07
CA VAL A 112 75.25 25.40 49.52
C VAL A 112 74.89 23.91 49.46
N LYS A 113 75.87 23.04 49.19
CA LYS A 113 75.68 21.59 49.19
C LYS A 113 75.25 21.08 50.57
N GLU A 114 75.95 21.48 51.64
CA GLU A 114 75.61 21.09 53.01
C GLU A 114 74.23 21.63 53.43
N LEU A 115 73.86 22.83 52.97
CA LEU A 115 72.52 23.39 53.21
C LEU A 115 71.42 22.57 52.53
N LEU A 116 71.63 22.15 51.27
CA LEU A 116 70.70 21.31 50.53
C LEU A 116 70.62 19.88 51.07
N GLU A 117 71.69 19.39 51.68
CA GLU A 117 71.76 18.07 52.32
C GLU A 117 71.15 18.06 53.73
N SER A 118 70.68 19.19 54.26
CA SER A 118 69.98 19.25 55.54
C SER A 118 68.69 18.41 55.53
N GLU A 119 68.35 17.81 56.67
CA GLU A 119 67.17 16.94 56.83
C GLU A 119 65.88 17.65 56.36
N THR A 120 65.72 18.92 56.74
CA THR A 120 64.55 19.73 56.37
C THR A 120 64.44 19.90 54.85
N MET A 121 65.55 20.18 54.16
CA MET A 121 65.55 20.41 52.72
C MET A 121 65.35 19.11 51.93
N GLN A 122 65.92 18.00 52.41
CA GLN A 122 65.66 16.67 51.84
C GLN A 122 64.18 16.27 51.96
N LEU A 123 63.55 16.52 53.11
CA LEU A 123 62.12 16.26 53.32
C LEU A 123 61.24 17.08 52.37
N VAL A 124 61.52 18.38 52.21
CA VAL A 124 60.80 19.23 51.24
C VAL A 124 60.95 18.68 49.82
N GLY A 125 62.16 18.29 49.41
CA GLY A 125 62.40 17.69 48.10
C GLY A 125 61.65 16.36 47.89
N MET A 126 61.51 15.53 48.92
CA MET A 126 60.70 14.31 48.86
C MET A 126 59.20 14.61 48.70
N ILE A 127 58.70 15.62 49.42
CA ILE A 127 57.30 16.07 49.35
C ILE A 127 56.98 16.62 47.95
N GLU A 128 57.87 17.45 47.40
CA GLU A 128 57.70 18.03 46.06
C GLU A 128 57.69 16.94 44.98
N LYS A 129 58.67 16.02 44.99
CA LYS A 129 58.68 14.87 44.07
C LYS A 129 57.41 14.02 44.17
N SER A 130 56.94 13.77 45.40
CA SER A 130 55.71 13.00 45.63
C SER A 130 54.47 13.73 45.11
N LYS A 131 54.42 15.06 45.18
CA LYS A 131 53.33 15.86 44.61
C LYS A 131 53.36 15.84 43.08
N GLU A 132 54.53 16.05 42.48
CA GLU A 132 54.72 15.98 41.03
C GLU A 132 54.29 14.62 40.47
N GLN A 133 54.70 13.53 41.14
CA GLN A 133 54.30 12.18 40.76
C GLN A 133 52.78 12.00 40.83
N LYS A 134 52.14 12.39 41.93
CA LYS A 134 50.68 12.31 42.07
C LYS A 134 49.95 13.13 41.02
N GLU A 135 50.43 14.34 40.71
CA GLU A 135 49.84 15.17 39.66
C GLU A 135 50.00 14.55 38.26
N SER A 136 51.13 13.89 38.00
CA SER A 136 51.36 13.18 36.75
C SER A 136 50.43 11.98 36.60
N GLU A 137 50.32 11.13 37.63
CA GLU A 137 49.43 9.96 37.67
C GLU A 137 47.97 10.39 37.53
N GLN A 138 47.57 11.48 38.20
CA GLN A 138 46.20 11.98 38.11
C GLN A 138 45.87 12.56 36.72
N LYS A 139 46.83 13.21 36.06
CA LYS A 139 46.66 13.66 34.66
C LYS A 139 46.53 12.50 33.69
N GLU A 140 47.35 11.46 33.85
CA GLU A 140 47.30 10.25 33.02
C GLU A 140 45.96 9.53 33.20
N PHE A 141 45.51 9.36 34.44
CA PHE A 141 44.20 8.78 34.74
C PHE A 141 43.03 9.57 34.14
N GLU A 142 43.04 10.91 34.23
CA GLU A 142 41.97 11.73 33.65
C GLU A 142 41.97 11.66 32.11
N GLN A 143 43.14 11.56 31.48
CA GLN A 143 43.27 11.36 30.02
C GLN A 143 42.72 9.99 29.60
N GLU A 144 43.08 8.91 30.29
CA GLU A 144 42.55 7.57 30.01
C GLU A 144 41.03 7.52 30.17
N LYS A 145 40.50 8.14 31.23
CA LYS A 145 39.06 8.24 31.48
C LYS A 145 38.34 9.01 30.38
N GLU A 146 38.91 10.11 29.89
CA GLU A 146 38.34 10.86 28.77
C GLU A 146 38.33 10.03 27.47
N GLN A 147 39.42 9.31 27.18
CA GLN A 147 39.48 8.40 26.04
C GLN A 147 38.46 7.26 26.15
N MET A 148 38.30 6.70 27.35
CA MET A 148 37.32 5.65 27.61
C MET A 148 35.90 6.16 27.42
N ASN A 149 35.57 7.35 27.93
CA ASN A 149 34.27 7.98 27.73
C ASN A 149 33.94 8.21 26.26
N LYS A 150 34.93 8.63 25.44
CA LYS A 150 34.75 8.76 23.99
C LYS A 150 34.40 7.41 23.34
N LYS A 151 35.13 6.34 23.67
CA LYS A 151 34.86 4.98 23.17
C LYS A 151 33.48 4.46 23.60
N VAL A 152 33.06 4.72 24.84
CA VAL A 152 31.74 4.33 25.34
C VAL A 152 30.64 5.01 24.52
N ASN A 153 30.74 6.33 24.32
CA ASN A 153 29.74 7.07 23.53
C ASN A 153 29.68 6.61 22.06
N GLU A 154 30.82 6.28 21.44
CA GLU A 154 30.86 5.69 20.10
C GLU A 154 30.16 4.31 20.04
N LEU A 155 30.42 3.46 21.04
CA LEU A 155 29.80 2.14 21.13
C LEU A 155 28.29 2.24 21.36
N GLU A 156 27.83 3.17 22.20
CA GLU A 156 26.40 3.41 22.45
C GLU A 156 25.66 3.79 21.17
N ILE A 157 26.23 4.69 20.36
CA ILE A 157 25.67 5.07 19.05
C ILE A 157 25.60 3.84 18.13
N LYS A 158 26.66 3.02 18.11
CA LYS A 158 26.71 1.82 17.27
C LYS A 158 25.68 0.77 17.69
N VAL A 159 25.54 0.52 18.99
CA VAL A 159 24.52 -0.39 19.54
C VAL A 159 23.13 0.07 19.11
N ARG A 160 22.81 1.35 19.30
CA ARG A 160 21.51 1.90 18.88
C ARG A 160 21.24 1.73 17.39
N SER A 161 22.27 1.90 16.55
CA SER A 161 22.13 1.72 15.10
C SER A 161 21.86 0.26 14.71
N LEU A 162 22.52 -0.69 15.38
CA LEU A 162 22.31 -2.13 15.19
C LEU A 162 20.94 -2.58 15.68
N GLU A 163 20.44 -2.03 16.79
CA GLU A 163 19.10 -2.32 17.28
C GLU A 163 18.02 -1.90 16.28
N ILE A 164 18.17 -0.71 15.65
CA ILE A 164 17.26 -0.24 14.60
C ILE A 164 17.30 -1.16 13.37
N GLU A 165 18.49 -1.58 12.95
CA GLU A 165 18.66 -2.49 11.80
C GLU A 165 18.03 -3.86 12.07
N ASN A 166 18.28 -4.42 13.26
CA ASN A 166 17.70 -5.70 13.68
C ASN A 166 16.17 -5.65 13.73
N GLN A 167 15.60 -4.53 14.23
CA GLN A 167 14.15 -4.32 14.24
C GLN A 167 13.57 -4.27 12.81
N ARG A 168 14.25 -3.58 11.89
CA ARG A 168 13.84 -3.53 10.47
C ARG A 168 13.90 -4.89 9.80
N GLU A 169 14.94 -5.68 10.07
CA GLU A 169 15.05 -7.04 9.55
C GLU A 169 13.94 -7.96 10.08
N LYS A 170 13.58 -7.81 11.37
CA LYS A 170 12.44 -8.53 11.95
C LYS A 170 11.12 -8.18 11.26
N GLU A 171 10.86 -6.89 11.02
CA GLU A 171 9.67 -6.42 10.30
C GLU A 171 9.62 -6.93 8.85
N ARG A 172 10.77 -6.98 8.16
CA ARG A 172 10.88 -7.56 6.81
C ARG A 172 10.57 -9.05 6.81
N ALA A 173 11.08 -9.79 7.80
CA ALA A 173 10.80 -11.21 7.94
C ALA A 173 9.31 -11.48 8.20
N ASP A 174 8.69 -10.70 9.09
CA ASP A 174 7.26 -10.82 9.39
C ASP A 174 6.38 -10.51 8.15
N LEU A 175 6.73 -9.47 7.39
CA LEU A 175 6.04 -9.14 6.14
C LEU A 175 6.18 -10.24 5.09
N ALA A 176 7.39 -10.77 4.91
CA ALA A 176 7.65 -11.86 3.96
C ALA A 176 6.86 -13.13 4.32
N GLU A 177 6.72 -13.46 5.61
CA GLU A 177 5.91 -14.59 6.05
C GLU A 177 4.41 -14.35 5.82
N GLN A 178 3.91 -13.12 6.04
CA GLN A 178 2.52 -12.77 5.71
C GLN A 178 2.24 -12.89 4.21
N GLU A 179 3.14 -12.38 3.35
CA GLU A 179 3.02 -12.49 1.90
C GLU A 179 3.02 -13.95 1.45
N LYS A 180 3.89 -14.77 2.03
CA LYS A 180 3.94 -16.21 1.75
C LYS A 180 2.66 -16.92 2.16
N GLN A 181 2.09 -16.61 3.33
CA GLN A 181 0.81 -17.17 3.77
C GLN A 181 -0.34 -16.74 2.86
N LYS A 182 -0.36 -15.48 2.44
CA LYS A 182 -1.34 -14.96 1.49
C LYS A 182 -1.25 -15.68 0.13
N ALA A 183 -0.05 -15.79 -0.43
CA ALA A 183 0.19 -16.49 -1.69
C ALA A 183 -0.20 -17.98 -1.60
N LEU A 184 0.06 -18.63 -0.45
CA LEU A 184 -0.37 -20.01 -0.22
C LEU A 184 -1.90 -20.15 -0.19
N SER A 185 -2.59 -19.23 0.49
CA SER A 185 -4.05 -19.18 0.54
C SER A 185 -4.65 -18.96 -0.85
N GLU A 186 -4.13 -18.00 -1.62
CA GLU A 186 -4.55 -17.74 -3.00
C GLU A 186 -4.37 -18.98 -3.89
N ARG A 187 -3.20 -19.65 -3.80
CA ARG A 187 -2.94 -20.89 -4.55
C ARG A 187 -3.91 -22.02 -4.18
N TYR A 188 -4.31 -22.10 -2.91
CA TYR A 188 -5.29 -23.09 -2.45
C TYR A 188 -6.70 -22.78 -2.98
N GLN A 189 -7.09 -21.51 -3.00
CA GLN A 189 -8.37 -21.08 -3.59
C GLN A 189 -8.42 -21.35 -5.10
N GLU A 190 -7.34 -21.03 -5.82
CA GLU A 190 -7.21 -21.29 -7.26
C GLU A 190 -7.33 -22.78 -7.57
N LYS A 191 -6.67 -23.63 -6.77
CA LYS A 191 -6.77 -25.09 -6.90
C LYS A 191 -8.22 -25.57 -6.68
N ARG A 192 -8.89 -25.09 -5.63
CA ARG A 192 -10.30 -25.44 -5.39
C ARG A 192 -11.22 -25.01 -6.52
N ARG A 193 -10.98 -23.83 -7.09
CA ARG A 193 -11.74 -23.33 -8.23
C ARG A 193 -11.55 -24.21 -9.45
N THR A 194 -10.31 -24.52 -9.81
CA THR A 194 -9.99 -25.41 -10.94
C THR A 194 -10.55 -26.82 -10.76
N ASP A 195 -10.47 -27.39 -9.55
CA ASP A 195 -11.09 -28.70 -9.24
C ASP A 195 -12.62 -28.66 -9.44
N THR A 196 -13.28 -27.55 -9.05
CA THR A 196 -14.73 -27.35 -9.22
C THR A 196 -15.11 -27.20 -10.70
N GLU A 197 -14.35 -26.40 -11.45
CA GLU A 197 -14.53 -26.21 -12.89
C GLU A 197 -14.35 -27.53 -13.63
N HIS A 198 -13.33 -28.32 -13.27
CA HIS A 198 -13.10 -29.65 -13.85
C HIS A 198 -14.27 -30.60 -13.57
N ALA A 199 -14.79 -30.63 -12.34
CA ALA A 199 -15.96 -31.44 -11.99
C ALA A 199 -17.24 -31.00 -12.73
N GLN A 200 -17.35 -29.73 -13.11
CA GLN A 200 -18.46 -29.23 -13.91
C GLN A 200 -18.32 -29.61 -15.38
N VAL A 201 -17.11 -29.54 -15.94
CA VAL A 201 -16.81 -30.00 -17.31
C VAL A 201 -17.15 -31.49 -17.46
N ILE A 202 -16.76 -32.33 -16.50
CA ILE A 202 -17.10 -33.76 -16.52
C ILE A 202 -18.62 -33.96 -16.59
N ARG A 203 -19.38 -33.29 -15.70
CA ARG A 203 -20.85 -33.38 -15.68
C ARG A 203 -21.50 -32.95 -17.00
N LEU A 204 -21.05 -31.83 -17.57
CA LEU A 204 -21.56 -31.35 -18.86
C LEU A 204 -21.19 -32.28 -20.01
N THR A 205 -20.01 -32.91 -19.96
CA THR A 205 -19.57 -33.88 -20.98
C THR A 205 -20.49 -35.10 -20.97
N ASP A 206 -20.82 -35.64 -19.80
CA ASP A 206 -21.77 -36.77 -19.68
C ASP A 206 -23.15 -36.42 -20.23
N GLU A 207 -23.62 -35.19 -20.00
CA GLU A 207 -24.90 -34.70 -20.52
C GLU A 207 -24.92 -34.55 -22.05
N VAL A 208 -23.83 -34.05 -22.63
CA VAL A 208 -23.66 -33.98 -24.10
C VAL A 208 -23.67 -35.37 -24.72
N ILE A 209 -22.98 -36.34 -24.12
CA ILE A 209 -22.98 -37.73 -24.61
C ILE A 209 -24.41 -38.29 -24.62
N ARG A 210 -25.17 -38.08 -23.54
CA ARG A 210 -26.57 -38.52 -23.43
C ARG A 210 -27.46 -37.90 -24.53
N LEU A 211 -27.41 -36.58 -24.69
CA LEU A 211 -28.23 -35.88 -25.69
C LEU A 211 -27.84 -36.27 -27.13
N THR A 212 -26.56 -36.52 -27.39
CA THR A 212 -26.09 -36.97 -28.70
C THR A 212 -26.69 -38.32 -29.08
N ALA A 213 -26.80 -39.25 -28.12
CA ALA A 213 -27.45 -40.54 -28.35
C ALA A 213 -28.94 -40.39 -28.68
N GLU A 214 -29.64 -39.48 -27.97
CA GLU A 214 -31.06 -39.20 -28.20
C GLU A 214 -31.32 -38.61 -29.60
N VAL A 215 -30.52 -37.62 -30.01
CA VAL A 215 -30.59 -37.02 -31.35
C VAL A 215 -30.34 -38.06 -32.44
N THR A 216 -29.36 -38.95 -32.23
CA THR A 216 -29.05 -40.02 -33.19
C THR A 216 -30.24 -40.95 -33.39
N ASN A 217 -30.94 -41.31 -32.31
CA ASN A 217 -32.14 -42.15 -32.38
C ASN A 217 -33.30 -41.46 -33.13
N LEU A 218 -33.54 -40.18 -32.85
CA LEU A 218 -34.56 -39.39 -33.53
C LEU A 218 -34.30 -39.25 -35.05
N ASN A 219 -33.04 -39.07 -35.44
CA ASN A 219 -32.67 -38.97 -36.85
C ASN A 219 -32.91 -40.29 -37.61
N GLN A 220 -32.66 -41.45 -36.97
CA GLN A 220 -32.97 -42.75 -37.57
C GLN A 220 -34.49 -42.92 -37.79
N LEU A 221 -35.31 -42.47 -36.85
CA LEU A 221 -36.77 -42.49 -36.98
C LEU A 221 -37.25 -41.63 -38.17
N LEU A 222 -36.70 -40.43 -38.35
CA LEU A 222 -37.10 -39.52 -39.42
C LEU A 222 -36.79 -40.03 -40.83
N GLN A 223 -35.72 -40.81 -41.01
CA GLN A 223 -35.36 -41.38 -42.32
C GLN A 223 -36.32 -42.47 -42.81
N SER A 224 -37.24 -42.93 -41.96
CA SER A 224 -38.18 -44.03 -42.27
C SER A 224 -39.53 -43.60 -42.88
N VAL A 225 -39.78 -42.30 -43.10
CA VAL A 225 -41.10 -41.79 -43.57
C VAL A 225 -41.13 -41.52 -45.09
N PRO A 226 -42.05 -42.11 -45.88
CA PRO A 226 -42.13 -41.92 -47.34
C PRO A 226 -42.66 -40.54 -47.80
N SER A 227 -42.16 -40.06 -48.95
CA SER A 227 -42.27 -38.69 -49.49
C SER A 227 -43.53 -38.36 -50.30
N SER A 228 -44.50 -39.27 -50.47
CA SER A 228 -45.62 -39.13 -51.42
C SER A 228 -46.94 -38.53 -50.86
N LEU A 229 -46.91 -37.83 -49.71
CA LEU A 229 -48.14 -37.41 -49.00
C LEU A 229 -48.52 -35.91 -49.07
N ARG A 230 -47.94 -35.10 -49.97
CA ARG A 230 -47.95 -33.64 -49.81
C ARG A 230 -48.92 -32.79 -50.66
N THR A 231 -49.82 -33.33 -51.48
CA THR A 231 -50.79 -32.47 -52.21
C THR A 231 -52.16 -33.13 -52.29
N ILE A 232 -53.21 -32.38 -51.93
CA ILE A 232 -54.60 -32.86 -52.00
C ILE A 232 -55.29 -32.16 -53.18
N THR A 233 -55.84 -32.95 -54.11
CA THR A 233 -56.69 -32.42 -55.18
C THR A 233 -58.07 -32.06 -54.62
N TYR A 234 -58.60 -30.88 -54.95
CA TYR A 234 -59.90 -30.41 -54.46
C TYR A 234 -60.84 -29.95 -55.59
N GLN A 235 -62.14 -29.95 -55.31
CA GLN A 235 -63.19 -29.43 -56.18
C GLN A 235 -64.11 -28.49 -55.39
N SER A 236 -64.46 -27.34 -55.96
CA SER A 236 -65.40 -26.41 -55.32
C SER A 236 -66.86 -26.88 -55.50
N ILE A 237 -67.68 -26.70 -54.47
CA ILE A 237 -69.11 -26.94 -54.46
C ILE A 237 -69.77 -25.55 -54.41
N ILE A 238 -70.39 -25.16 -55.53
CA ILE A 238 -71.06 -23.86 -55.69
C ILE A 238 -72.58 -24.12 -55.72
N PRO A 239 -73.36 -23.61 -54.74
CA PRO A 239 -74.81 -23.82 -54.69
C PRO A 239 -75.56 -23.27 -55.90
N ASP A 240 -75.11 -22.12 -56.43
CA ASP A 240 -75.73 -21.47 -57.58
C ASP A 240 -74.71 -20.67 -58.41
N SER A 241 -74.56 -21.08 -59.67
CA SER A 241 -73.60 -20.51 -60.61
C SER A 241 -73.96 -19.10 -61.11
N GLU A 242 -75.19 -18.63 -60.91
CA GLU A 242 -75.56 -17.24 -61.19
C GLU A 242 -74.97 -16.28 -60.15
N HIS A 243 -74.73 -16.77 -58.93
CA HIS A 243 -74.20 -16.00 -57.80
C HIS A 243 -72.67 -16.05 -57.70
N VAL A 244 -72.06 -17.21 -58.04
CA VAL A 244 -70.61 -17.42 -57.99
C VAL A 244 -70.13 -18.24 -59.19
N LYS A 245 -68.97 -17.87 -59.74
CA LYS A 245 -68.31 -18.60 -60.83
C LYS A 245 -66.91 -19.04 -60.39
N GLN A 246 -66.52 -20.25 -60.79
CA GLN A 246 -65.13 -20.70 -60.68
C GLN A 246 -64.41 -20.51 -62.02
N GLN A 247 -63.22 -19.93 -61.98
CA GLN A 247 -62.26 -19.87 -63.08
C GLN A 247 -60.92 -20.37 -62.54
N ASP A 248 -60.46 -21.55 -62.97
CA ASP A 248 -59.28 -22.23 -62.43
C ASP A 248 -59.33 -22.37 -60.89
N ASN A 249 -58.30 -21.90 -60.18
CA ASN A 249 -58.24 -21.84 -58.72
C ASN A 249 -58.90 -20.58 -58.12
N LYS A 250 -59.59 -19.79 -58.95
CA LYS A 250 -60.20 -18.51 -58.60
C LYS A 250 -61.72 -18.60 -58.49
N ILE A 251 -62.26 -18.21 -57.34
CA ILE A 251 -63.70 -18.12 -57.08
C ILE A 251 -64.12 -16.66 -57.20
N ILE A 252 -65.13 -16.36 -58.03
CA ILE A 252 -65.54 -15.01 -58.41
C ILE A 252 -67.02 -14.81 -58.10
N ARG A 253 -67.35 -13.79 -57.29
CA ARG A 253 -68.75 -13.43 -57.01
C ARG A 253 -69.30 -12.51 -58.09
N THR A 254 -70.52 -12.80 -58.54
CA THR A 254 -71.25 -11.99 -59.51
C THR A 254 -71.98 -10.82 -58.83
N ASN A 255 -72.79 -10.08 -59.59
CA ASN A 255 -73.63 -9.01 -59.07
C ASN A 255 -75.05 -9.46 -58.68
N LYS A 256 -75.34 -10.77 -58.74
CA LYS A 256 -76.63 -11.38 -58.37
C LYS A 256 -76.62 -11.75 -56.88
N GLY A 257 -77.78 -11.66 -56.22
CA GLY A 257 -77.93 -11.95 -54.79
C GLY A 257 -77.16 -11.02 -53.85
N TRP A 258 -77.28 -11.29 -52.55
CA TRP A 258 -76.70 -10.49 -51.46
C TRP A 258 -75.57 -11.26 -50.74
N ARG A 259 -75.63 -12.59 -50.66
CA ARG A 259 -74.67 -13.48 -49.98
C ARG A 259 -74.27 -14.67 -50.86
N SER A 260 -73.12 -15.28 -50.60
CA SER A 260 -72.68 -16.49 -51.30
C SER A 260 -71.61 -17.27 -50.53
N THR A 261 -71.83 -18.56 -50.31
CA THR A 261 -70.89 -19.45 -49.61
C THR A 261 -70.41 -20.56 -50.55
N VAL A 262 -69.10 -20.85 -50.55
CA VAL A 262 -68.50 -21.93 -51.36
C VAL A 262 -67.76 -22.90 -50.46
N THR A 263 -68.01 -24.19 -50.61
CA THR A 263 -67.29 -25.28 -49.91
C THR A 263 -66.40 -26.07 -50.86
N PHE A 264 -65.51 -26.91 -50.33
CA PHE A 264 -64.55 -27.69 -51.10
C PHE A 264 -64.60 -29.17 -50.72
N ASN A 265 -64.48 -30.06 -51.71
CA ASN A 265 -64.41 -31.52 -51.58
C ASN A 265 -63.00 -32.00 -51.98
N PRO A 266 -62.37 -33.01 -51.36
CA PRO A 266 -62.90 -33.93 -50.35
C PRO A 266 -63.11 -33.29 -48.97
N ALA A 267 -64.09 -33.79 -48.22
CA ALA A 267 -64.17 -33.54 -46.77
C ALA A 267 -62.93 -34.14 -46.07
N ILE A 268 -62.37 -33.39 -45.13
CA ILE A 268 -61.16 -33.80 -44.41
C ILE A 268 -61.57 -34.72 -43.27
N SER A 269 -61.17 -35.99 -43.33
CA SER A 269 -61.56 -37.01 -42.34
C SER A 269 -60.51 -37.31 -41.27
N SER A 270 -59.24 -36.96 -41.52
CA SER A 270 -58.14 -37.09 -40.55
C SER A 270 -56.90 -36.29 -40.98
N GLY A 271 -55.99 -36.03 -40.04
CA GLY A 271 -54.72 -35.32 -40.29
C GLY A 271 -54.81 -33.80 -40.12
N ILE A 272 -53.70 -33.12 -40.42
CA ILE A 272 -53.61 -31.66 -40.40
C ILE A 272 -53.53 -31.18 -41.84
N VAL A 273 -54.54 -30.41 -42.29
CA VAL A 273 -54.58 -29.86 -43.65
C VAL A 273 -54.35 -28.36 -43.59
N ARG A 274 -53.46 -27.88 -44.45
CA ARG A 274 -53.25 -26.45 -44.69
C ARG A 274 -53.86 -26.08 -46.03
N PHE A 275 -54.65 -25.02 -46.04
CA PHE A 275 -55.10 -24.38 -47.27
C PHE A 275 -54.74 -22.90 -47.28
N GLY A 276 -54.53 -22.28 -48.43
CA GLY A 276 -54.06 -20.89 -48.50
C GLY A 276 -54.51 -20.20 -49.78
N GLY A 277 -54.65 -18.88 -49.73
CA GLY A 277 -55.03 -18.04 -50.86
C GLY A 277 -54.97 -16.55 -50.56
N PHE A 278 -55.44 -15.71 -51.48
CA PHE A 278 -55.56 -14.27 -51.28
C PHE A 278 -56.82 -13.71 -51.96
N LEU A 279 -57.27 -12.54 -51.48
CA LEU A 279 -58.48 -11.86 -51.93
C LEU A 279 -58.13 -10.63 -52.76
N GLU A 280 -58.88 -10.39 -53.84
CA GLU A 280 -58.78 -9.21 -54.70
C GLU A 280 -60.11 -8.42 -54.71
N LYS A 281 -60.03 -7.08 -54.66
CA LYS A 281 -61.16 -6.15 -54.80
C LYS A 281 -62.21 -6.26 -53.67
N HIS A 282 -61.77 -6.14 -52.42
CA HIS A 282 -62.63 -6.28 -51.22
C HIS A 282 -62.47 -5.19 -50.13
N PRO A 283 -62.19 -3.92 -50.48
CA PRO A 283 -61.66 -2.95 -49.51
C PRO A 283 -62.56 -2.69 -48.29
N THR A 284 -63.89 -2.78 -48.40
CA THR A 284 -64.83 -2.33 -47.34
C THR A 284 -65.87 -3.36 -46.88
N SER A 285 -65.84 -4.60 -47.39
CA SER A 285 -66.88 -5.61 -47.16
C SER A 285 -66.64 -6.53 -45.95
N ASN A 286 -67.71 -7.16 -45.43
CA ASN A 286 -67.66 -8.23 -44.43
C ASN A 286 -67.40 -9.59 -45.10
N PHE A 287 -66.28 -10.23 -44.77
CA PHE A 287 -65.85 -11.55 -45.26
C PHE A 287 -65.51 -12.46 -44.07
N SER A 288 -65.67 -13.78 -44.24
CA SER A 288 -65.31 -14.76 -43.21
C SER A 288 -64.78 -16.05 -43.81
N ILE A 289 -63.90 -16.71 -43.06
CA ILE A 289 -63.07 -17.80 -43.54
C ILE A 289 -62.91 -18.95 -42.54
N GLY A 290 -63.36 -20.15 -42.87
CA GLY A 290 -63.70 -21.18 -41.87
C GLY A 290 -63.41 -22.63 -42.23
N ILE A 291 -63.93 -23.51 -41.38
CA ILE A 291 -64.15 -24.94 -41.64
C ILE A 291 -65.62 -25.28 -41.32
N ALA A 292 -66.25 -26.04 -42.19
CA ALA A 292 -67.61 -26.54 -42.03
C ALA A 292 -67.64 -28.05 -41.75
N ASP A 293 -68.53 -28.47 -40.85
CA ASP A 293 -68.87 -29.88 -40.72
C ASP A 293 -69.46 -30.38 -42.06
N SER A 294 -69.15 -31.63 -42.42
CA SER A 294 -69.58 -32.20 -43.71
C SER A 294 -71.11 -32.27 -43.88
N SER A 295 -71.89 -32.15 -42.79
CA SER A 295 -73.35 -32.06 -42.82
C SER A 295 -73.90 -30.63 -42.98
N ALA A 296 -73.05 -29.61 -43.08
CA ALA A 296 -73.47 -28.24 -43.36
C ALA A 296 -73.96 -28.12 -44.81
N PHE A 297 -75.09 -27.43 -45.01
CA PHE A 297 -75.67 -27.20 -46.33
C PHE A 297 -75.91 -25.72 -46.51
N PHE A 298 -75.38 -25.14 -47.58
CA PHE A 298 -75.47 -23.71 -47.86
C PHE A 298 -76.34 -23.49 -49.10
N GLY A 299 -77.50 -22.85 -48.93
CA GLY A 299 -78.41 -22.52 -50.03
C GLY A 299 -77.98 -21.30 -50.85
N SER A 300 -78.70 -21.04 -51.95
CA SER A 300 -78.55 -19.82 -52.73
C SER A 300 -78.85 -18.60 -51.86
N ASN A 301 -77.94 -17.60 -51.87
CA ASN A 301 -78.07 -16.37 -51.09
C ASN A 301 -78.04 -16.55 -49.56
N GLU A 302 -77.46 -17.65 -49.06
CA GLU A 302 -77.28 -17.92 -47.63
C GLU A 302 -75.82 -17.76 -47.19
N GLY A 303 -75.61 -17.11 -46.05
CA GLY A 303 -74.33 -16.96 -45.39
C GLY A 303 -73.96 -18.17 -44.51
N PRO A 304 -72.66 -18.32 -44.15
CA PRO A 304 -72.20 -19.54 -43.52
C PRO A 304 -72.64 -19.76 -42.05
N HIS A 305 -73.37 -18.81 -41.47
CA HIS A 305 -73.89 -18.86 -40.10
C HIS A 305 -75.41 -18.65 -40.03
N GLU A 306 -76.08 -18.70 -41.18
CA GLU A 306 -77.54 -18.64 -41.20
C GLU A 306 -78.16 -19.95 -40.70
N GLY A 307 -79.22 -19.82 -39.90
CA GLY A 307 -79.96 -20.95 -39.36
C GLY A 307 -79.08 -21.90 -38.54
N GLU A 308 -79.22 -23.21 -38.80
CA GLU A 308 -78.49 -24.24 -38.07
C GLU A 308 -76.99 -24.31 -38.43
N ASN A 309 -76.56 -23.67 -39.53
CA ASN A 309 -75.17 -23.70 -39.97
C ASN A 309 -74.23 -22.93 -39.02
N GLY A 310 -74.75 -22.04 -38.19
CA GLY A 310 -73.95 -21.36 -37.16
C GLY A 310 -73.32 -22.30 -36.12
N LYS A 311 -73.92 -23.50 -35.93
CA LYS A 311 -73.38 -24.56 -35.06
C LYS A 311 -72.47 -25.54 -35.79
N LYS A 312 -72.47 -25.50 -37.13
CA LYS A 312 -71.76 -26.42 -38.00
C LYS A 312 -70.56 -25.76 -38.68
N THR A 313 -70.21 -24.54 -38.30
CA THR A 313 -69.09 -23.80 -38.87
C THR A 313 -68.24 -23.14 -37.79
N VAL A 314 -66.94 -23.11 -38.00
CA VAL A 314 -65.98 -22.25 -37.29
C VAL A 314 -65.45 -21.26 -38.31
N ARG A 315 -65.48 -19.96 -38.04
CA ARG A 315 -65.13 -18.93 -39.01
C ARG A 315 -64.23 -17.87 -38.42
N TYR A 316 -63.22 -17.49 -39.17
CA TYR A 316 -62.36 -16.35 -38.93
C TYR A 316 -62.91 -15.16 -39.71
N LEU A 317 -63.28 -14.09 -39.01
CA LEU A 317 -63.91 -12.91 -39.58
C LEU A 317 -62.84 -11.93 -40.09
N LYS A 318 -63.21 -11.06 -41.04
CA LYS A 318 -62.30 -10.03 -41.61
C LYS A 318 -61.55 -9.22 -40.55
N ASN A 319 -62.17 -8.93 -39.41
CA ASN A 319 -61.58 -8.14 -38.34
C ASN A 319 -60.58 -8.93 -37.46
N GLY A 320 -60.33 -10.20 -37.75
CA GLY A 320 -59.43 -11.08 -37.00
C GLY A 320 -60.12 -11.94 -35.93
N ASN A 321 -61.42 -11.78 -35.74
CA ASN A 321 -62.15 -12.54 -34.73
C ASN A 321 -62.41 -13.97 -35.20
N LEU A 322 -62.16 -14.98 -34.37
CA LEU A 322 -62.64 -16.34 -34.61
C LEU A 322 -64.03 -16.49 -33.99
N GLN A 323 -64.98 -17.10 -34.71
CA GLN A 323 -66.37 -17.25 -34.31
C GLN A 323 -66.84 -18.70 -34.49
N HIS A 324 -67.50 -19.24 -33.47
CA HIS A 324 -68.23 -20.51 -33.49
C HIS A 324 -69.47 -20.36 -32.61
N ASN A 325 -70.64 -20.83 -33.04
CA ASN A 325 -71.90 -20.53 -32.37
C ASN A 325 -72.09 -19.01 -32.16
N GLU A 326 -72.41 -18.56 -30.95
CA GLU A 326 -72.54 -17.14 -30.60
C GLU A 326 -71.24 -16.53 -30.01
N ASP A 327 -70.18 -17.34 -29.89
CA ASP A 327 -68.95 -16.98 -29.19
C ASP A 327 -67.89 -16.38 -30.13
N TYR A 328 -67.03 -15.51 -29.59
CA TYR A 328 -65.98 -14.82 -30.33
C TYR A 328 -64.65 -14.84 -29.57
N ILE A 329 -63.55 -15.08 -30.29
CA ILE A 329 -62.17 -14.92 -29.77
C ILE A 329 -61.50 -13.75 -30.52
N LYS A 330 -61.04 -12.72 -29.80
CA LYS A 330 -60.52 -11.45 -30.38
C LYS A 330 -59.00 -11.31 -30.34
N VAL A 331 -58.28 -12.30 -30.87
CA VAL A 331 -56.82 -12.40 -30.66
C VAL A 331 -55.99 -12.34 -31.94
N ASN A 332 -56.61 -12.37 -33.13
CA ASN A 332 -55.87 -12.40 -34.38
C ASN A 332 -55.93 -11.08 -35.16
N SER A 333 -55.00 -10.90 -36.09
CA SER A 333 -54.91 -9.71 -36.94
C SER A 333 -55.98 -9.70 -38.04
N PRO A 334 -56.48 -8.53 -38.46
CA PRO A 334 -57.39 -8.43 -39.60
C PRO A 334 -56.81 -9.02 -40.89
N ILE A 335 -57.69 -9.49 -41.78
CA ILE A 335 -57.30 -9.92 -43.13
C ILE A 335 -57.04 -8.68 -43.99
N GLU A 336 -55.83 -8.57 -44.53
CA GLU A 336 -55.41 -7.46 -45.40
C GLU A 336 -55.46 -7.84 -46.88
N GLU A 337 -55.69 -6.86 -47.75
CA GLU A 337 -55.78 -7.07 -49.19
C GLU A 337 -54.46 -7.54 -49.80
N ASN A 338 -54.52 -8.53 -50.71
CA ASN A 338 -53.37 -9.18 -51.36
C ASN A 338 -52.36 -9.86 -50.41
N LYS A 339 -52.69 -10.10 -49.14
CA LYS A 339 -51.87 -10.94 -48.23
C LYS A 339 -52.40 -12.37 -48.19
N THR A 340 -51.49 -13.34 -48.06
CA THR A 340 -51.83 -14.77 -48.03
C THR A 340 -52.50 -15.15 -46.71
N VAL A 341 -53.68 -15.78 -46.79
CA VAL A 341 -54.46 -16.28 -45.64
C VAL A 341 -54.99 -17.69 -45.95
N ALA A 342 -55.14 -18.51 -44.92
CA ALA A 342 -55.75 -19.84 -44.95
C ALA A 342 -57.19 -19.79 -44.44
N MET A 343 -58.16 -20.48 -45.08
CA MET A 343 -59.53 -20.89 -44.61
C MET A 343 -60.72 -20.71 -45.68
N GLU A 344 -62.03 -20.98 -45.41
CA GLU A 344 -63.23 -20.93 -46.37
C GLU A 344 -63.81 -19.56 -46.88
N VAL A 345 -64.58 -19.47 -47.97
CA VAL A 345 -64.79 -18.15 -48.66
C VAL A 345 -66.26 -17.69 -48.68
N HIS A 346 -66.56 -16.48 -48.15
CA HIS A 346 -67.85 -15.77 -48.36
C HIS A 346 -67.66 -14.35 -48.92
N LEU A 347 -67.92 -14.16 -50.22
CA LEU A 347 -67.72 -12.89 -50.92
C LEU A 347 -68.95 -11.97 -50.76
N TYR A 348 -68.74 -10.69 -50.42
CA TYR A 348 -69.84 -9.71 -50.21
C TYR A 348 -69.86 -8.56 -51.24
N ASP A 349 -68.74 -8.26 -51.91
CA ASP A 349 -68.69 -7.19 -52.93
C ASP A 349 -68.86 -7.74 -54.35
N LYS A 350 -69.53 -6.97 -55.20
CA LYS A 350 -69.79 -7.35 -56.59
C LYS A 350 -68.45 -7.34 -57.34
N ASN A 351 -68.15 -8.40 -58.09
CA ASN A 351 -66.90 -8.59 -58.85
C ASN A 351 -65.63 -8.86 -58.01
N SER A 352 -65.79 -9.29 -56.75
CA SER A 352 -64.67 -9.74 -55.90
C SER A 352 -64.26 -11.18 -56.23
N SER A 353 -63.01 -11.54 -55.92
CA SER A 353 -62.49 -12.89 -56.19
C SER A 353 -61.45 -13.38 -55.20
N PHE A 354 -61.38 -14.70 -55.00
CA PHE A 354 -60.42 -15.39 -54.15
C PHE A 354 -59.65 -16.46 -54.93
N THR A 355 -58.33 -16.52 -54.77
CA THR A 355 -57.46 -17.48 -55.47
C THR A 355 -56.80 -18.44 -54.47
N ILE A 356 -56.95 -19.75 -54.67
CA ILE A 356 -56.31 -20.79 -53.84
C ILE A 356 -54.89 -21.04 -54.32
N THR A 357 -53.91 -20.89 -53.43
CA THR A 357 -52.47 -21.08 -53.71
C THR A 357 -51.91 -22.36 -53.12
N GLN A 358 -52.54 -22.97 -52.11
CA GLN A 358 -52.05 -24.20 -51.47
C GLN A 358 -53.20 -25.03 -50.87
N PHE A 359 -53.13 -26.36 -50.96
CA PHE A 359 -54.01 -27.34 -50.31
C PHE A 359 -53.23 -28.65 -50.04
N GLU A 360 -52.68 -28.83 -48.84
CA GLU A 360 -51.76 -29.95 -48.52
C GLU A 360 -51.92 -30.55 -47.12
N ASN A 361 -51.55 -31.83 -46.98
CA ASN A 361 -51.37 -32.48 -45.67
C ASN A 361 -50.02 -32.12 -45.08
N VAL A 362 -49.98 -31.78 -43.78
CA VAL A 362 -48.74 -31.54 -43.02
C VAL A 362 -48.62 -32.53 -41.86
N LEU A 363 -47.39 -33.00 -41.61
CA LEU A 363 -47.10 -34.02 -40.59
C LEU A 363 -47.18 -33.47 -39.15
N TYR A 364 -47.00 -32.15 -38.97
CA TYR A 364 -47.07 -31.47 -37.69
C TYR A 364 -47.59 -30.05 -37.86
N SER A 365 -48.30 -29.54 -36.86
CA SER A 365 -48.71 -28.13 -36.84
C SER A 365 -47.48 -27.24 -36.61
N SER A 366 -47.29 -26.23 -37.46
CA SER A 366 -46.24 -25.21 -37.27
C SER A 366 -46.51 -24.28 -36.08
N ALA A 367 -47.66 -24.40 -35.42
CA ALA A 367 -48.06 -23.55 -34.29
C ALA A 367 -47.68 -24.11 -32.90
N LYS A 368 -47.24 -25.37 -32.79
CA LYS A 368 -47.01 -26.01 -31.50
C LYS A 368 -45.82 -25.35 -30.77
N GLY A 369 -46.10 -24.68 -29.65
CA GLY A 369 -45.09 -24.02 -28.80
C GLY A 369 -44.85 -22.54 -29.08
N ILE A 370 -45.70 -21.89 -29.89
CA ILE A 370 -45.65 -20.43 -30.08
C ILE A 370 -46.31 -19.74 -28.87
N ARG A 371 -45.61 -18.77 -28.29
CA ARG A 371 -46.11 -17.95 -27.17
C ARG A 371 -47.37 -17.20 -27.60
N GLY A 372 -48.50 -17.41 -26.93
CA GLY A 372 -49.80 -16.78 -27.23
C GLY A 372 -50.76 -17.62 -28.10
N GLN A 373 -50.45 -18.90 -28.35
CA GLN A 373 -51.38 -19.82 -29.02
C GLN A 373 -52.64 -20.07 -28.18
N ILE A 374 -53.80 -20.11 -28.84
CA ILE A 374 -55.08 -20.57 -28.28
C ILE A 374 -55.45 -21.90 -28.91
N ILE A 375 -55.90 -22.85 -28.09
CA ILE A 375 -56.46 -24.14 -28.53
C ILE A 375 -57.95 -24.09 -28.19
N ALA A 376 -58.80 -24.21 -29.21
CA ALA A 376 -60.25 -24.22 -29.06
C ALA A 376 -60.80 -25.54 -29.59
N GLU A 377 -61.76 -26.13 -28.88
CA GLU A 377 -62.35 -27.43 -29.21
C GLU A 377 -63.68 -27.23 -29.93
N TRP A 378 -63.94 -28.00 -30.99
CA TRP A 378 -65.16 -27.89 -31.81
C TRP A 378 -66.39 -28.33 -31.02
N GLY A 379 -67.50 -27.57 -31.12
CA GLY A 379 -68.76 -27.89 -30.44
C GLY A 379 -68.85 -27.39 -29.00
N GLU A 380 -67.75 -26.92 -28.42
CA GLU A 380 -67.71 -26.30 -27.10
C GLU A 380 -67.87 -24.78 -27.17
N ARG A 381 -68.24 -24.15 -26.04
CA ARG A 381 -68.26 -22.68 -25.93
C ARG A 381 -66.86 -22.13 -25.83
N TRP A 382 -66.62 -20.99 -26.47
CA TRP A 382 -65.31 -20.33 -26.48
C TRP A 382 -65.38 -19.04 -25.66
N TRP A 383 -64.55 -18.92 -24.62
CA TRP A 383 -64.42 -17.71 -23.82
C TRP A 383 -63.03 -17.10 -24.03
N ASP A 384 -62.96 -15.77 -24.00
CA ASP A 384 -61.70 -14.99 -24.00
C ASP A 384 -60.88 -15.24 -22.71
#